data_AF-A0A0D7NNF4-F1
#
_entry.id   AF-A0A0D7NNF4-F1
#
_cell.length_a   1.000
_cell.length_b   1.000
_cell.length_c   1.000
_cell.angle_alpha   90.00
_cell.angle_beta   90.00
_cell.angle_gamma   90.00
#
_symmetry.space_group_name_H-M   'P 1'
#
loop_
_entity.id
_entity.type
_entity.pdbx_description
1 polymer ?
#
loop_
_entity_poly.entity_id
_entity_poly.type
_entity_poly.pdbx_seq_one_letter_code
_entity_poly.pdbx_strand_id
1 'polypeptide(L)'
;MLPHISTVVLTLPLIFTVADTVPTFNIQRGCKVDSAAAFDPNAGMSATIKRCVDDEQRAKDQLQTQWSVFLASDRTMCMSVAVGEKADDNAMPPSYVELLTCLQDQQFARKLPKN
;
A
#
# COMPACT_ATOMS: atom_id res chain seq x y z
N MET A 1 24.09 -30.76 -41.18
CA MET A 1 24.26 -30.72 -39.72
C MET A 1 24.20 -29.26 -39.30
N LEU A 2 23.06 -28.79 -38.76
CA LEU A 2 22.92 -27.43 -38.20
C LEU A 2 23.09 -27.52 -36.68
N PRO A 3 23.87 -26.64 -36.03
CA PRO A 3 23.95 -26.64 -34.58
C PRO A 3 22.73 -25.91 -34.00
N HIS A 4 21.97 -26.61 -33.16
CA HIS A 4 20.93 -26.01 -32.33
C HIS A 4 21.61 -25.21 -31.20
N ILE A 5 21.43 -23.89 -31.21
CA ILE A 5 21.90 -23.02 -30.13
C ILE A 5 20.78 -22.96 -29.09
N SER A 6 20.94 -23.71 -27.99
CA SER A 6 20.00 -23.70 -26.86
C SER A 6 20.28 -22.46 -26.00
N THR A 7 19.46 -21.42 -26.12
CA THR A 7 19.54 -20.23 -25.27
C THR A 7 18.94 -20.53 -23.90
N VAL A 8 19.80 -20.66 -22.88
CA VAL A 8 19.38 -20.73 -21.47
C VAL A 8 19.13 -19.31 -20.99
N VAL A 9 17.88 -18.95 -20.76
CA VAL A 9 17.51 -17.69 -20.10
C VAL A 9 17.62 -17.89 -18.60
N LEU A 10 18.65 -17.30 -17.98
CA LEU A 10 18.78 -17.23 -16.53
C LEU A 10 17.83 -16.14 -16.02
N THR A 11 16.69 -16.54 -15.45
CA THR A 11 15.82 -15.61 -14.71
C THR A 11 16.43 -15.37 -13.33
N LEU A 12 16.99 -14.18 -13.12
CA LEU A 12 17.48 -13.79 -11.79
C LEU A 12 16.26 -13.40 -10.93
N PRO A 13 16.04 -14.03 -9.77
CA PRO A 13 14.99 -13.59 -8.87
C PRO A 13 15.35 -12.21 -8.32
N LEU A 14 14.50 -11.21 -8.56
CA LEU A 14 14.56 -9.92 -7.88
C LEU A 14 14.27 -10.16 -6.40
N ILE A 15 15.30 -10.07 -5.56
CA ILE A 15 15.15 -10.03 -4.11
C ILE A 15 14.57 -8.66 -3.78
N PHE A 16 13.25 -8.57 -3.68
CA PHE A 16 12.60 -7.39 -3.13
C PHE A 16 12.87 -7.37 -1.63
N THR A 17 13.70 -6.42 -1.18
CA THR A 17 13.76 -6.08 0.24
C THR A 17 12.40 -5.49 0.61
N VAL A 18 11.56 -6.29 1.27
CA VAL A 18 10.37 -5.77 1.92
C VAL A 18 10.81 -4.64 2.84
N ALA A 19 10.11 -3.52 2.82
CA ALA A 19 10.35 -2.47 3.78
C ALA A 19 10.14 -3.04 5.19
N ASP A 20 11.25 -3.31 5.90
CA ASP A 20 11.22 -3.72 7.31
C ASP A 20 10.55 -2.66 8.20
N THR A 21 10.36 -1.46 7.66
CA THR A 21 9.70 -0.32 8.28
C THR A 21 8.41 0.06 7.55
N VAL A 22 7.51 0.75 8.25
CA VAL A 22 6.35 1.42 7.65
C VAL A 22 6.84 2.40 6.57
N PRO A 23 6.21 2.44 5.38
CA PRO A 23 6.60 3.35 4.31
C PRO A 23 6.35 4.82 4.69
N THR A 24 6.89 5.73 3.89
CA THR A 24 6.69 7.18 4.05
C THR A 24 5.86 7.75 2.90
N PHE A 25 4.54 7.64 3.00
CA PHE A 25 3.61 8.28 2.07
C PHE A 25 3.43 9.76 2.36
N ASN A 26 3.18 10.54 1.31
CA ASN A 26 2.86 11.96 1.39
C ASN A 26 1.35 12.15 1.60
N ILE A 27 0.93 12.16 2.87
CA ILE A 27 -0.47 12.31 3.29
C ILE A 27 -1.10 13.58 2.70
N GLN A 28 -0.37 14.70 2.69
CA GLN A 28 -0.90 15.98 2.20
C GLN A 28 -1.20 15.92 0.69
N ARG A 29 -0.34 15.26 -0.10
CA ARG A 29 -0.60 15.03 -1.53
C ARG A 29 -1.81 14.13 -1.71
N GLY A 30 -1.85 12.98 -1.03
CA GLY A 30 -2.94 12.02 -1.10
C GLY A 30 -4.28 12.65 -0.77
N CYS A 31 -4.40 13.28 0.39
CA CYS A 31 -5.64 13.90 0.82
C CYS A 31 -6.13 15.04 -0.07
N LYS A 32 -5.23 15.74 -0.77
CA LYS A 32 -5.63 16.74 -1.78
C LYS A 32 -6.30 16.09 -2.99
N VAL A 33 -5.77 14.96 -3.44
CA VAL A 33 -6.31 14.17 -4.55
C VAL A 33 -7.62 13.49 -4.11
N ASP A 34 -7.63 12.81 -2.98
CA ASP A 34 -8.79 12.06 -2.50
C ASP A 34 -9.96 12.97 -2.15
N SER A 35 -9.71 14.12 -1.51
CA SER A 35 -10.78 15.06 -1.16
C SER A 35 -11.40 15.73 -2.38
N ALA A 36 -10.71 15.76 -3.52
CA ALA A 36 -11.31 16.22 -4.77
C ALA A 36 -12.38 15.24 -5.29
N ALA A 37 -12.19 13.93 -5.03
CA ALA A 37 -13.15 12.88 -5.38
C ALA A 37 -14.22 12.66 -4.29
N ALA A 38 -13.87 12.86 -3.02
CA ALA A 38 -14.71 12.61 -1.84
C ALA A 38 -15.24 13.90 -1.18
N PHE A 39 -15.43 14.96 -1.97
CA PHE A 39 -15.86 16.26 -1.46
C PHE A 39 -17.21 16.18 -0.73
N ASP A 40 -17.27 16.68 0.50
CA ASP A 40 -18.49 16.82 1.29
C ASP A 40 -18.97 18.28 1.23
N PRO A 41 -20.06 18.58 0.49
CA PRO A 41 -20.54 19.96 0.33
C PRO A 41 -21.06 20.58 1.63
N ASN A 42 -21.46 19.77 2.61
CA ASN A 42 -21.95 20.27 3.90
C ASN A 42 -20.80 20.69 4.83
N ALA A 43 -19.64 20.05 4.67
CA ALA A 43 -18.45 20.33 5.47
C ALA A 43 -17.52 21.36 4.82
N GLY A 44 -17.50 21.39 3.49
CA GLY A 44 -16.55 22.19 2.71
C GLY A 44 -15.17 21.53 2.60
N MET A 45 -14.40 21.99 1.61
CA MET A 45 -13.17 21.31 1.15
C MET A 45 -12.12 21.23 2.25
N SER A 46 -11.94 22.31 3.02
CA SER A 46 -10.97 22.33 4.12
C SER A 46 -11.28 21.29 5.21
N ALA A 47 -12.56 21.08 5.52
CA ALA A 47 -12.96 20.08 6.50
C ALA A 47 -12.83 18.66 5.94
N THR A 48 -13.15 18.44 4.66
CA THR A 48 -12.92 17.15 3.99
C THR A 48 -11.43 16.77 4.00
N ILE A 49 -10.54 17.70 3.62
CA ILE A 49 -9.09 17.48 3.64
C ILE A 49 -8.61 17.18 5.06
N LYS A 50 -9.08 17.95 6.05
CA LYS A 50 -8.71 17.72 7.45
C LYS A 50 -9.09 16.31 7.92
N ARG A 51 -10.31 15.84 7.63
CA ARG A 51 -10.75 14.49 7.99
C ARG A 51 -9.86 13.43 7.37
N CYS A 52 -9.56 13.55 6.07
CA CYS A 52 -8.64 12.64 5.39
C CYS A 52 -7.26 12.60 6.07
N VAL A 53 -6.67 13.77 6.36
CA VAL A 53 -5.36 13.84 7.02
C VAL A 53 -5.40 13.18 8.41
N ASP A 54 -6.47 13.41 9.15
CA ASP A 54 -6.67 12.83 10.48
C ASP A 54 -6.82 11.28 10.40
N ASP A 55 -7.51 10.76 9.38
CA ASP A 55 -7.66 9.31 9.12
C ASP A 55 -6.32 8.65 8.71
N GLU A 56 -5.62 9.27 7.76
CA GLU A 56 -4.31 8.80 7.28
C GLU A 56 -3.26 8.78 8.39
N GLN A 57 -3.23 9.82 9.24
CA GLN A 57 -2.31 9.86 10.36
C GLN A 57 -2.62 8.77 11.39
N ARG A 58 -3.90 8.55 11.72
CA ARG A 58 -4.30 7.45 12.60
C ARG A 58 -3.90 6.09 12.05
N ALA A 59 -4.09 5.86 10.76
CA ALA A 59 -3.71 4.60 10.12
C ALA A 59 -2.19 4.40 10.16
N LYS A 60 -1.42 5.46 9.87
CA LYS A 60 0.05 5.44 9.99
C LYS A 60 0.50 5.10 11.41
N ASP A 61 -0.09 5.70 12.43
CA ASP A 61 0.27 5.45 13.84
C ASP A 61 -0.02 3.98 14.23
N GLN A 62 -1.14 3.43 13.76
CA GLN A 62 -1.47 2.02 13.95
C GLN A 62 -0.48 1.09 13.24
N LEU A 63 -0.09 1.42 12.00
CA LEU A 63 0.92 0.70 11.26
C LEU A 63 2.26 0.73 12.00
N GLN A 64 2.70 1.89 12.50
CA GLN A 64 3.95 2.01 13.26
C GLN A 64 3.97 1.13 14.51
N THR A 65 2.82 0.99 15.17
CA THR A 65 2.67 0.16 16.36
C THR A 65 2.66 -1.34 16.04
N GLN A 66 2.04 -1.72 14.92
CA GLN A 66 1.70 -3.13 14.62
C GLN A 66 2.53 -3.73 13.47
N TRP A 67 3.42 -2.97 12.84
CA TRP A 67 4.11 -3.38 11.60
C TRP A 67 4.75 -4.76 11.70
N SER A 68 5.45 -5.03 12.81
CA SER A 68 6.14 -6.30 13.06
C SER A 68 5.20 -7.48 13.36
N VAL A 69 3.93 -7.22 13.69
CA VAL A 69 2.90 -8.24 13.90
C VAL A 69 2.39 -8.81 12.57
N PHE A 70 2.46 -8.02 11.49
CA PHE A 70 2.05 -8.46 10.16
C PHE A 70 3.12 -9.32 9.50
N LEU A 71 2.68 -10.40 8.84
CA LEU A 71 3.60 -11.28 8.12
C LEU A 71 4.35 -10.51 7.03
N ALA A 72 5.63 -10.83 6.84
CA ALA A 72 6.45 -10.19 5.82
C ALA A 72 5.83 -10.33 4.42
N SER A 73 5.24 -11.49 4.09
CA SER A 73 4.55 -11.73 2.83
C SER A 73 3.39 -10.77 2.57
N ASP A 74 2.64 -10.44 3.62
CA ASP A 74 1.49 -9.54 3.51
C ASP A 74 1.92 -8.10 3.41
N ARG A 75 2.98 -7.74 4.15
CA ARG A 75 3.62 -6.43 4.01
C ARG A 75 4.04 -6.23 2.56
N THR A 76 4.68 -7.21 1.92
CA THR A 76 5.01 -7.14 0.48
C THR A 76 3.78 -6.97 -0.39
N MET A 77 2.79 -7.85 -0.21
CA MET A 77 1.59 -7.88 -1.04
C MET A 77 0.81 -6.57 -0.91
N CYS A 78 0.45 -6.18 0.31
CA CYS A 78 -0.32 -4.98 0.57
C CYS A 78 0.42 -3.69 0.20
N MET A 79 1.76 -3.65 0.34
CA MET A 79 2.56 -2.53 -0.18
C MET A 79 2.47 -2.42 -1.70
N SER A 80 2.54 -3.55 -2.42
CA SER A 80 2.40 -3.54 -3.89
C SER A 80 1.01 -3.07 -4.34
N VAL A 81 -0.03 -3.42 -3.57
CA VAL A 81 -1.41 -2.96 -3.82
C VAL A 81 -1.53 -1.46 -3.55
N ALA A 82 -1.04 -0.99 -2.40
CA ALA A 82 -1.17 0.41 -1.99
C ALA A 82 -0.37 1.37 -2.89
N VAL A 83 0.84 0.98 -3.34
CA VAL A 83 1.69 1.81 -4.20
C VAL A 83 1.34 1.66 -5.69
N GLY A 84 0.78 0.51 -6.08
CA GLY A 84 0.51 0.18 -7.48
C GLY A 84 1.78 0.00 -8.31
N GLU A 85 1.61 -0.11 -9.64
CA GLU A 85 2.70 -0.39 -10.58
C GLU A 85 3.53 0.85 -10.96
N LYS A 86 3.06 2.05 -10.59
CA LYS A 86 3.64 3.34 -11.00
C LYS A 86 4.02 4.13 -9.75
N ALA A 87 5.29 4.51 -9.64
CA ALA A 87 5.81 5.34 -8.54
C ALA A 87 6.29 6.72 -9.03
N ASP A 88 5.59 7.29 -10.02
CA ASP A 88 5.86 8.66 -10.50
C ASP A 88 4.84 9.66 -9.93
N ASP A 89 5.12 10.96 -10.08
CA ASP A 89 4.32 12.03 -9.48
C ASP A 89 2.87 12.12 -10.01
N ASN A 90 2.55 11.45 -11.12
CA ASN A 90 1.20 11.39 -11.69
C ASN A 90 0.42 10.13 -11.27
N ALA A 91 1.07 9.20 -10.56
CA ALA A 91 0.40 8.03 -10.02
C ALA A 91 -0.59 8.43 -8.92
N MET A 92 -1.60 7.58 -8.71
CA MET A 92 -2.50 7.70 -7.56
C MET A 92 -1.65 7.67 -6.27
N PRO A 93 -1.77 8.66 -5.37
CA PRO A 93 -1.01 8.64 -4.14
C PRO A 93 -1.40 7.42 -3.28
N PRO A 94 -0.44 6.72 -2.66
CA PRO A 94 -0.74 5.62 -1.78
C PRO A 94 -1.38 6.09 -0.46
N SER A 95 -2.30 5.30 0.08
CA SER A 95 -3.00 5.53 1.35
C SER A 95 -2.51 4.61 2.47
N TYR A 96 -2.29 5.16 3.67
CA TYR A 96 -2.05 4.35 4.87
C TYR A 96 -3.31 3.63 5.34
N VAL A 97 -4.49 4.23 5.14
CA VAL A 97 -5.77 3.58 5.46
C VAL A 97 -5.90 2.30 4.63
N GLU A 98 -5.70 2.37 3.32
CA GLU A 98 -5.78 1.20 2.44
C GLU A 98 -4.73 0.14 2.77
N LEU A 99 -3.48 0.55 3.04
CA LEU A 99 -2.42 -0.36 3.45
C LEU A 99 -2.77 -1.10 4.75
N LEU A 100 -3.24 -0.37 5.76
CA LEU A 100 -3.63 -0.95 7.03
C LEU A 100 -4.82 -1.91 6.88
N THR A 101 -5.85 -1.50 6.13
CA THR A 101 -7.01 -2.34 5.86
C THR A 101 -6.60 -3.63 5.16
N CYS A 102 -5.77 -3.55 4.11
CA CYS A 102 -5.28 -4.76 3.43
C CYS A 102 -4.58 -5.72 4.39
N LEU A 103 -3.70 -5.21 5.27
CA LEU A 103 -2.98 -6.04 6.23
C LEU A 103 -3.90 -6.69 7.27
N GLN A 104 -4.91 -5.94 7.75
CA GLN A 104 -5.92 -6.45 8.65
C GLN A 104 -6.78 -7.53 7.99
N ASP A 105 -7.17 -7.33 6.73
CA ASP A 105 -7.95 -8.28 5.94
C ASP A 105 -7.16 -9.57 5.70
N GLN A 106 -5.88 -9.51 5.34
CA GLN A 106 -5.04 -10.69 5.19
C GLN A 106 -4.87 -11.44 6.52
N GLN A 107 -4.71 -10.71 7.62
CA GLN A 107 -4.65 -11.31 8.95
C GLN A 107 -5.99 -11.99 9.32
N PHE A 108 -7.12 -11.35 9.01
CA PHE A 108 -8.45 -11.90 9.25
C PHE A 108 -8.70 -13.15 8.41
N ALA A 109 -8.42 -13.10 7.11
CA ALA A 109 -8.60 -14.22 6.19
C ALA A 109 -7.87 -15.50 6.65
N ARG A 110 -6.69 -15.36 7.26
CA ARG A 110 -5.96 -16.52 7.81
C ARG A 110 -6.53 -17.08 9.11
N LYS A 111 -7.29 -16.28 9.85
CA LYS A 111 -7.97 -16.73 11.08
C LYS A 111 -9.31 -17.41 10.78
N LEU A 112 -9.81 -17.33 9.55
CA LEU A 112 -11.03 -18.01 9.15
C LEU A 112 -10.85 -19.54 9.15
N PRO A 113 -11.87 -20.30 9.58
CA PRO A 113 -11.83 -21.76 9.54
C PRO A 113 -11.76 -22.25 8.09
N LYS A 114 -10.93 -23.27 7.85
CA LYS A 114 -10.88 -23.99 6.57
C LYS A 114 -11.94 -25.09 6.62
N ASN A 115 -13.02 -24.91 5.88
CA ASN A 115 -14.01 -25.96 5.63
C ASN A 115 -13.58 -26.83 4.44
#